data_AF-Q9TYR9-F1
#
_entry.id   AF-Q9TYR9-F1
#
_cell.length_a   1.000
_cell.length_b   1.000
_cell.length_c   1.000
_cell.angle_alpha   90.00
_cell.angle_beta   90.00
_cell.angle_gamma   90.00
#
_symmetry.space_group_name_H-M   'P 1'
#
loop_
_entity.id
_entity.type
_entity.pdbx_description
1 polymer ?
#
loop_
_entity_poly.entity_id
_entity_poly.type
_entity_poly.pdbx_seq_one_letter_code
_entity_poly.pdbx_strand_id
1 'polypeptide(L)' 'TSEQLSRLKREFDECRYLTETRRRHLAAELGLTESQIKIWFQNKRAKIKKSSGVKNELAMQLMA' A
#
# COMPACT_ATOMS: atom_id res chain seq x y z
N THR A 1 -7.47 -15.99 2.15
CA THR A 1 -6.85 -15.06 1.19
C THR A 1 -7.62 -13.75 0.97
N SER A 2 -8.96 -13.75 0.82
CA SER A 2 -9.74 -12.48 0.69
C SER A 2 -9.80 -11.66 1.99
N GLU A 3 -9.88 -12.33 3.13
CA GLU A 3 -9.97 -11.70 4.46
C GLU A 3 -8.68 -10.97 4.86
N GLN A 4 -7.52 -11.59 4.61
CA GLN A 4 -6.20 -10.96 4.81
C GLN A 4 -6.07 -9.65 4.02
N LEU A 5 -6.47 -9.66 2.75
CA LEU A 5 -6.46 -8.47 1.90
C LEU A 5 -7.43 -7.39 2.40
N SER A 6 -8.60 -7.79 2.90
CA SER A 6 -9.60 -6.87 3.44
C SER A 6 -9.08 -6.19 4.71
N ARG A 7 -8.44 -6.96 5.59
CA ARG A 7 -7.80 -6.43 6.80
C ARG A 7 -6.67 -5.46 6.50
N LEU A 8 -5.80 -5.80 5.54
CA LEU A 8 -4.70 -4.93 5.08
C LEU A 8 -5.20 -3.65 4.44
N LYS A 9 -6.29 -3.71 3.67
CA LYS A 9 -6.95 -2.51 3.12
C LYS A 9 -7.46 -1.61 4.24
N ARG A 10 -8.21 -2.16 5.21
CA ARG A 10 -8.72 -1.39 6.36
C ARG A 10 -7.60 -0.67 7.10
N GLU A 11 -6.53 -1.38 7.44
CA GLU A 11 -5.37 -0.77 8.09
C GLU A 11 -4.69 0.30 7.24
N PHE A 12 -4.63 0.12 5.93
CA PHE A 12 -4.04 1.10 5.03
C PHE A 12 -4.87 2.38 4.92
N ASP A 13 -6.20 2.26 4.96
CA ASP A 13 -7.12 3.40 4.98
C ASP A 13 -7.03 4.18 6.31
N GLU A 14 -6.82 3.48 7.43
CA GLU A 14 -6.54 4.09 8.73
C GLU A 14 -5.15 4.74 8.79
N CYS A 15 -4.12 4.05 8.30
CA CYS A 15 -2.74 4.54 8.29
C CYS A 15 -1.92 4.02 7.11
N ARG A 16 -1.50 4.94 6.22
CA ARG A 16 -0.75 4.59 5.00
C ARG A 16 0.69 4.11 5.25
N TYR A 17 1.20 4.28 6.47
CA TYR A 17 2.56 3.91 6.88
C TYR A 17 2.53 3.10 8.17
N LEU A 18 3.11 1.92 8.14
CA LEU A 18 3.15 1.05 9.32
C LEU A 18 4.33 1.40 10.23
N THR A 19 4.04 1.49 11.53
CA THR A 19 5.07 1.37 12.56
C THR A 19 5.51 -0.07 12.71
N GLU A 20 6.67 -0.30 13.31
CA GLU A 20 7.20 -1.64 13.56
C GLU A 20 6.26 -2.48 14.42
N THR A 21 5.75 -1.91 15.51
CA THR A 21 4.80 -2.56 16.41
C THR A 21 3.54 -2.99 15.66
N ARG A 22 2.98 -2.12 14.80
CA ARG A 22 1.77 -2.45 14.05
C ARG A 22 2.03 -3.54 13.00
N ARG A 23 3.18 -3.50 12.34
CA ARG A 23 3.60 -4.51 11.38
C ARG A 23 3.72 -5.90 12.02
N ARG A 24 4.36 -6.00 13.19
CA ARG A 24 4.43 -7.26 13.96
C ARG A 24 3.06 -7.78 14.35
N HIS A 25 2.18 -6.90 14.82
CA HIS A 25 0.81 -7.30 15.17
C HIS A 25 0.04 -7.85 13.97
N LEU A 26 0.10 -7.16 12.82
CA LEU A 26 -0.57 -7.60 11.59
C LEU A 26 0.01 -8.90 11.02
N ALA A 27 1.32 -9.09 11.14
CA ALA A 27 1.98 -10.34 10.77
C ALA A 27 1.42 -11.52 11.57
N ALA A 28 1.37 -11.38 12.91
CA ALA A 28 0.81 -12.40 13.79
C ALA A 28 -0.69 -12.66 13.53
N GLU A 29 -1.48 -11.59 13.39
CA GLU A 29 -2.94 -11.65 13.19
C GLU A 29 -3.30 -12.34 11.86
N LEU A 30 -2.54 -12.09 10.80
CA LEU A 30 -2.83 -12.58 9.45
C LEU A 30 -2.09 -13.86 9.07
N GLY A 31 -1.22 -14.37 9.94
CA GLY A 31 -0.33 -15.49 9.65
C GLY A 31 0.64 -15.18 8.51
N LEU A 32 1.07 -13.92 8.40
CA LEU A 32 1.98 -13.44 7.36
C LEU A 32 3.32 -13.02 7.99
N THR A 33 4.38 -12.98 7.19
CA THR A 33 5.64 -12.41 7.63
C THR A 33 5.59 -10.88 7.60
N GLU A 34 6.33 -10.22 8.49
CA GLU A 34 6.47 -8.76 8.48
C GLU A 34 6.95 -8.23 7.11
N SER A 35 7.78 -8.99 6.41
CA SER A 35 8.27 -8.65 5.07
C SER A 35 7.13 -8.59 4.05
N GLN A 36 6.22 -9.58 4.05
CA GLN A 36 5.04 -9.57 3.17
C GLN A 36 4.14 -8.37 3.46
N ILE A 37 3.92 -8.04 4.74
CA ILE A 37 3.16 -6.85 5.13
C ILE A 37 3.85 -5.57 4.61
N LYS A 38 5.17 -5.44 4.81
CA LYS A 38 5.96 -4.29 4.34
C LYS A 38 5.87 -4.11 2.82
N ILE A 39 6.09 -5.18 2.06
CA ILE A 39 6.03 -5.17 0.60
C ILE A 39 4.64 -4.78 0.12
N TRP A 40 3.58 -5.33 0.73
CA TRP A 40 2.21 -5.00 0.36
C TRP A 40 1.92 -3.50 0.56
N PHE A 41 2.31 -2.93 1.70
CA PHE A 41 2.14 -1.50 1.98
C PHE A 41 2.95 -0.61 1.03
N GLN A 42 4.18 -1.01 0.68
CA GLN A 42 5.00 -0.32 -0.32
C GLN A 42 4.33 -0.32 -1.70
N ASN A 43 3.87 -1.48 -2.16
CA ASN A 43 3.18 -1.63 -3.45
C ASN A 43 1.87 -0.85 -3.49
N LYS A 44 1.11 -0.85 -2.40
CA LYS A 44 -0.14 -0.08 -2.28
C LYS A 44 0.11 1.42 -2.38
N ARG A 45 1.13 1.97 -1.70
CA ARG A 45 1.54 3.38 -1.84
C ARG A 45 2.02 3.71 -3.24
N ALA A 46 2.84 2.85 -3.84
CA ALA A 46 3.32 3.04 -5.21
C ALA A 46 2.15 3.08 -6.21
N LYS A 47 1.16 2.21 -6.05
CA LYS A 47 -0.06 2.20 -6.86
C LYS A 47 -0.84 3.50 -6.70
N ILE A 48 -1.04 3.99 -5.47
CA ILE A 48 -1.70 5.29 -5.24
C ILE A 48 -0.90 6.42 -5.88
N LYS A 49 0.42 6.50 -5.67
CA LYS A 49 1.25 7.53 -6.31
C LYS A 49 1.13 7.52 -7.84
N LYS A 50 1.05 6.33 -8.45
CA LYS A 50 0.84 6.18 -9.90
C LYS A 50 -0.58 6.58 -10.34
N SER A 51 -1.60 6.31 -9.51
CA SER A 51 -3.00 6.67 -9.77
C SER A 51 -3.34 8.13 -9.47
N SER A 52 -2.64 8.76 -8.52
CA SER A 52 -2.84 10.15 -8.06
C SER A 52 -2.21 11.19 -8.98
N GLY A 53 -1.48 10.79 -10.02
CA GLY A 53 -1.04 11.72 -11.06
C GLY A 53 0.23 12.50 -10.71
N VAL A 54 1.37 11.95 -11.12
CA VAL A 54 2.09 12.68 -12.16
C VAL A 54 1.71 11.99 -13.48
N LYS A 55 0.48 12.25 -13.95
CA LYS A 55 0.30 12.34 -15.39
C LYS A 55 1.08 13.60 -15.70
N ASN A 56 2.28 13.45 -16.25
CA ASN A 56 3.08 14.59 -16.68
C ASN A 56 2.17 15.42 -17.58
N GLU A 57 1.64 16.54 -17.08
CA GLU A 57 0.86 17.49 -17.86
C GLU A 57 1.70 17.90 -19.09
N LEU A 58 3.03 18.03 -18.89
CA LEU A 58 4.06 18.16 -19.91
C LEU A 58 4.05 17.06 -20.99
N ALA A 59 3.76 15.81 -20.62
CA ALA A 59 3.72 14.68 -21.58
C ALA A 59 2.42 14.65 -22.39
N MET A 60 1.32 15.23 -21.89
CA MET A 60 0.13 15.47 -22.73
C MET A 60 0.32 16.69 -23.63
N GLN A 61 1.06 17.71 -23.18
CA GLN A 61 1.32 18.94 -23.93
C GLN A 61 2.33 18.76 -25.09
N LEU A 62 3.20 17.74 -25.04
CA LEU A 62 4.14 17.36 -26.10
C LEU A 62 3.55 16.39 -27.15
N MET A 63 2.32 15.92 -26.95
CA MET A 63 1.60 15.06 -27.91
C MET A 63 0.44 15.82 -28.62
N ALA A 64 0.45 17.16 -28.58
CA ALA A 64 -0.51 18.03 -29.27
C ALA A 64 0.16 18.80 -30.41
#